data_AF-A0A7X8WPC5-F1
#
_entry.id   AF-A0A7X8WPC5-F1
#
_cell.length_a   1.000
_cell.length_b   1.000
_cell.length_c   1.000
_cell.angle_alpha   90.00
_cell.angle_beta   90.00
_cell.angle_gamma   90.00
#
_symmetry.space_group_name_H-M   'P 1'
#
loop_
_entity.id
_entity.type
_entity.pdbx_description
1 polymer ?
#
loop_
_entity_poly.entity_id
_entity_poly.type
_entity_poly.pdbx_seq_one_letter_code
_entity_poly.pdbx_strand_id
1 'polypeptide(L)'
;VPTWIDAARLYRLVIAKLDDVAVWITGRTQRGDLSFYLYIILAVTVIAPISVMFFPSNVDDSTISLPNAAFFGDWMLTGHPIYLVAAAVMIVAAIAAIRAKRRFWAVLLVSTTGYGLAAIFAFQGSPDLALTQVLVESVLTVAMVLGLRVLPPEIPKTQEKHDNQWARALLAISFGFTMMWVAATAMASRVADPISLAMPDLSYNEGGGTNIVNVTLVDMRAWDTFGEITVLAAVATGVASLVFIAERERKRRSITDVATGSVGHYNIANSAMNDTEVQSFANFFKVRRQPWIVAGATMAPERRSIIFEVITRLIFHAIIMVSLYLLIAGHNLPGGGFAGGLLAGIAFAIRYLAGGRYELEQSFRAPAGVILGSGLAVAAIAGLVPLFFGGEVFQAYDVEVLLPFFGHVHFASAVVFDIGVYLVVIGLVLDVLRSLGAEVDARYEVETRDRTEAEQRMTAARASAMTPGGHSDD
;
A
#
# COMPACT_ATOMS: atom_id res chain seq x y z
N VAL A 1 -11.36 -64.34 -29.12
CA VAL A 1 -11.63 -62.94 -28.75
C VAL A 1 -12.62 -62.39 -29.76
N PRO A 2 -13.75 -61.81 -29.35
CA PRO A 2 -14.71 -61.26 -30.29
C PRO A 2 -14.06 -60.17 -31.16
N THR A 3 -14.32 -60.17 -32.46
CA THR A 3 -13.69 -59.27 -33.47
C THR A 3 -13.98 -57.77 -33.27
N TRP A 4 -14.83 -57.42 -32.31
CA TRP A 4 -15.12 -56.05 -31.88
C TRP A 4 -14.19 -55.56 -30.76
N ILE A 5 -13.35 -56.42 -30.17
CA ILE A 5 -12.36 -56.07 -29.15
C ILE A 5 -10.95 -56.24 -29.76
N ASP A 6 -10.60 -55.29 -30.64
CA ASP A 6 -9.23 -55.10 -31.12
C ASP A 6 -8.50 -54.19 -30.13
N ALA A 7 -7.52 -54.74 -29.41
CA ALA A 7 -6.77 -54.02 -28.38
C ALA A 7 -6.11 -52.74 -28.92
N ALA A 8 -5.68 -52.73 -30.19
CA ALA A 8 -5.07 -51.55 -30.81
C ALA A 8 -6.09 -50.45 -31.12
N ARG A 9 -7.35 -50.79 -31.40
CA ARG A 9 -8.44 -49.81 -31.55
C ARG A 9 -8.89 -49.28 -30.20
N LEU A 10 -9.02 -50.16 -29.20
CA LEU A 10 -9.37 -49.78 -27.84
C LEU A 10 -8.33 -48.80 -27.27
N TYR A 11 -7.05 -49.10 -27.41
CA TYR A 11 -5.96 -48.21 -26.99
C TYR A 11 -6.06 -46.82 -27.64
N ARG A 12 -6.24 -46.75 -28.96
CA ARG A 12 -6.39 -45.47 -29.68
C ARG A 12 -7.62 -44.68 -29.25
N LEU A 13 -8.75 -45.33 -29.02
CA LEU A 13 -9.96 -44.69 -28.50
C LEU A 13 -9.76 -44.14 -27.09
N VAL A 14 -9.10 -44.90 -26.22
CA VAL A 14 -8.81 -44.46 -24.85
C VAL A 14 -7.88 -43.25 -24.85
N ILE A 15 -6.80 -43.27 -25.64
CA ILE A 15 -5.89 -42.12 -25.76
C ILE A 15 -6.59 -40.90 -26.34
N ALA A 16 -7.40 -41.06 -27.40
CA ALA A 16 -8.15 -39.96 -27.98
C ALA A 16 -9.17 -39.37 -26.99
N LYS A 17 -9.87 -40.22 -26.23
CA LYS A 17 -10.80 -39.75 -25.20
C LYS A 17 -10.09 -39.09 -24.03
N LEU A 18 -8.91 -39.57 -23.66
CA LEU A 18 -8.09 -38.94 -22.64
C LEU A 18 -7.63 -37.55 -23.08
N ASP A 19 -7.24 -37.38 -24.34
CA ASP A 19 -6.88 -36.08 -24.92
C ASP A 19 -8.09 -35.13 -25.00
N ASP A 20 -9.23 -35.61 -25.50
CA ASP A 20 -10.50 -34.85 -25.51
C ASP A 20 -10.85 -34.35 -24.10
N VAL A 21 -10.73 -35.22 -23.10
CA VAL A 21 -11.00 -34.89 -21.69
C VAL A 21 -9.97 -33.93 -21.15
N ALA A 22 -8.68 -34.10 -21.46
CA ALA A 22 -7.62 -33.21 -21.02
C ALA A 22 -7.82 -31.79 -21.57
N VAL A 23 -8.14 -31.65 -22.86
CA VAL A 23 -8.47 -30.37 -23.50
C VAL A 23 -9.74 -29.78 -22.90
N TRP A 24 -10.76 -30.59 -22.66
CA TRP A 24 -12.01 -30.13 -22.04
C TRP A 24 -11.79 -29.62 -20.61
N ILE A 25 -11.06 -30.37 -19.77
CA ILE A 25 -10.72 -29.96 -18.40
C ILE A 25 -9.91 -28.67 -18.42
N THR A 26 -8.85 -28.62 -19.23
CA THR A 26 -7.97 -27.45 -19.33
C THR A 26 -8.73 -26.22 -19.82
N GLY A 27 -9.56 -26.36 -20.86
CA GLY A 27 -10.41 -25.27 -21.34
C GLY A 27 -11.47 -24.81 -20.33
N ARG A 28 -11.89 -25.69 -19.40
CA ARG A 28 -12.85 -25.35 -18.35
C ARG A 28 -12.20 -24.65 -17.15
N THR A 29 -11.01 -25.09 -16.76
CA THR A 29 -10.30 -24.66 -15.53
C THR A 29 -9.30 -23.54 -15.79
N GLN A 30 -8.59 -23.55 -16.92
CA GLN A 30 -7.55 -22.59 -17.27
C GLN A 30 -8.05 -21.52 -18.25
N ARG A 31 -9.10 -20.80 -17.87
CA ARG A 31 -9.73 -19.79 -18.74
C ARG A 31 -8.90 -18.52 -18.94
N GLY A 32 -7.89 -18.30 -18.10
CA GLY A 32 -7.10 -17.05 -18.12
C GLY A 32 -7.82 -15.82 -17.56
N ASP A 33 -9.04 -15.97 -17.05
CA ASP A 33 -9.82 -14.90 -16.42
C ASP A 33 -9.67 -14.92 -14.89
N LEU A 34 -9.17 -13.82 -14.34
CA LEU A 34 -9.01 -13.61 -12.90
C LEU A 34 -10.34 -13.73 -12.14
N SER A 35 -11.44 -13.25 -12.72
CA SER A 35 -12.76 -13.24 -12.06
C SER A 35 -13.24 -14.67 -11.81
N PHE A 36 -13.03 -15.57 -12.78
CA PHE A 36 -13.31 -17.00 -12.65
C PHE A 36 -12.46 -17.66 -11.57
N TYR A 37 -11.15 -17.40 -11.51
CA TYR A 37 -10.29 -17.96 -10.46
C TYR A 37 -10.69 -17.46 -9.06
N LEU A 38 -10.98 -16.18 -8.92
CA LEU A 38 -11.48 -15.60 -7.66
C LEU A 38 -12.83 -16.22 -7.25
N TYR A 39 -13.73 -16.43 -8.20
CA TYR A 39 -15.01 -17.12 -7.93
C TYR A 39 -14.77 -18.52 -7.35
N ILE A 40 -13.86 -19.31 -7.94
CA ILE A 40 -13.52 -20.65 -7.42
C ILE A 40 -12.93 -20.56 -6.02
N ILE A 41 -11.95 -19.68 -5.79
CA ILE A 41 -11.29 -19.53 -4.49
C ILE A 41 -12.31 -19.18 -3.40
N LEU A 42 -13.16 -18.18 -3.65
CA LEU A 42 -14.19 -17.75 -2.71
C LEU A 42 -15.26 -18.84 -2.51
N ALA A 43 -15.68 -19.53 -3.57
CA ALA A 43 -16.64 -20.62 -3.48
C ALA A 43 -16.11 -21.78 -2.64
N VAL A 44 -14.86 -22.20 -2.85
CA VAL A 44 -14.21 -23.24 -2.05
C VAL A 44 -14.08 -22.80 -0.59
N THR A 45 -13.72 -21.54 -0.34
CA THR A 45 -13.60 -20.98 1.02
C THR A 45 -14.95 -20.92 1.74
N VAL A 46 -16.07 -20.78 1.02
CA VAL A 46 -17.42 -20.87 1.58
C VAL A 46 -17.83 -22.33 1.81
N ILE A 47 -17.67 -23.17 0.78
CA ILE A 47 -18.19 -24.54 0.77
C ILE A 47 -17.44 -25.42 1.77
N ALA A 48 -16.11 -25.30 1.87
CA ALA A 48 -15.32 -26.19 2.72
C ALA A 48 -15.69 -26.06 4.22
N PRO A 49 -15.68 -24.88 4.86
CA PRO A 49 -16.10 -24.74 6.26
C PRO A 49 -17.57 -25.12 6.48
N ILE A 50 -18.47 -24.78 5.54
CA ILE A 50 -19.88 -25.16 5.61
C ILE A 50 -20.03 -26.68 5.54
N SER A 51 -19.25 -27.38 4.71
CA SER A 51 -19.31 -28.84 4.60
C SER A 51 -18.89 -29.52 5.91
N VAL A 52 -17.87 -29.00 6.59
CA VAL A 52 -17.45 -29.48 7.93
C VAL A 52 -18.57 -29.30 8.95
N MET A 53 -19.34 -28.20 8.85
CA MET A 53 -20.51 -27.96 9.71
C MET A 53 -21.62 -29.00 9.50
N PHE A 54 -21.93 -29.35 8.25
CA PHE A 54 -23.00 -30.32 7.94
C PHE A 54 -22.58 -31.79 8.07
N PHE A 55 -21.27 -32.06 8.00
CA PHE A 55 -20.69 -33.40 8.08
C PHE A 55 -19.54 -33.45 9.10
N PRO A 56 -19.82 -33.24 10.40
CA PRO A 56 -18.80 -33.32 11.44
C PRO A 56 -18.23 -34.75 11.49
N SER A 57 -16.90 -34.87 11.57
CA SER A 57 -16.19 -36.16 11.54
C SER A 57 -16.35 -36.99 12.82
N ASN A 58 -16.79 -36.40 13.94
CA ASN A 58 -17.03 -37.08 15.21
C ASN A 58 -18.45 -36.84 15.72
N VAL A 59 -19.11 -37.88 16.24
CA VAL A 59 -20.48 -37.82 16.79
C VAL A 59 -20.54 -37.03 18.11
N ASP A 60 -19.43 -37.00 18.87
CA ASP A 60 -19.28 -36.20 20.09
C ASP A 60 -18.94 -34.72 19.82
N ASP A 61 -18.52 -34.38 18.59
CA ASP A 61 -18.37 -32.99 18.08
C ASP A 61 -19.71 -32.36 17.65
N SER A 62 -20.84 -33.04 17.86
CA SER A 62 -22.18 -32.46 17.65
C SER A 62 -22.48 -31.25 18.53
N THR A 63 -21.54 -30.89 19.43
CA THR A 63 -21.50 -29.64 20.18
C THR A 63 -20.71 -28.52 19.47
N ILE A 64 -20.65 -28.51 18.13
CA ILE A 64 -20.59 -27.23 17.39
C ILE A 64 -21.90 -26.49 17.68
N SER A 65 -22.00 -25.98 18.90
CA SER A 65 -23.05 -25.09 19.33
C SER A 65 -23.02 -23.93 18.34
N LEU A 66 -24.08 -23.83 17.53
CA LEU A 66 -24.33 -22.62 16.77
C LEU A 66 -24.15 -21.47 17.76
N PRO A 67 -23.26 -20.49 17.49
CA PRO A 67 -23.06 -19.41 18.43
C PRO A 67 -24.44 -18.79 18.69
N ASN A 68 -24.95 -18.97 19.91
CA ASN A 68 -26.32 -18.59 20.22
C ASN A 68 -26.47 -17.08 19.96
N ALA A 69 -27.66 -16.62 19.56
CA ALA A 69 -27.91 -15.19 19.35
C ALA A 69 -27.53 -14.33 20.58
N ALA A 70 -27.49 -14.95 21.77
CA ALA A 70 -26.98 -14.36 23.01
C ALA A 70 -25.46 -14.05 22.98
N PHE A 71 -24.62 -14.89 22.35
CA PHE A 71 -23.17 -14.63 22.20
C PHE A 71 -22.92 -13.37 21.37
N PHE A 72 -23.65 -13.20 20.27
CA PHE A 72 -23.58 -11.99 19.44
C PHE A 72 -24.20 -10.77 20.14
N GLY A 73 -25.30 -10.96 20.87
CA GLY A 73 -25.96 -9.91 21.65
C GLY A 73 -25.06 -9.36 22.76
N ASP A 74 -24.40 -10.22 23.52
CA ASP A 74 -23.54 -9.82 24.64
C ASP A 74 -22.25 -9.14 24.15
N TRP A 75 -21.64 -9.62 23.07
CA TRP A 75 -20.45 -8.97 22.49
C TRP A 75 -20.74 -7.57 21.93
N MET A 76 -21.94 -7.36 21.35
CA MET A 76 -22.32 -6.10 20.69
C MET A 76 -22.98 -5.08 21.63
N LEU A 77 -23.63 -5.53 22.71
CA LEU A 77 -24.32 -4.68 23.69
C LEU A 77 -23.47 -4.36 24.94
N THR A 78 -22.48 -5.19 25.27
CA THR A 78 -21.60 -5.01 26.44
C THR A 78 -20.33 -4.21 26.10
N GLY A 79 -20.11 -3.92 24.81
CA GLY A 79 -19.02 -3.08 24.31
C GLY A 79 -19.31 -1.57 24.36
N HIS A 80 -18.24 -0.77 24.32
CA HIS A 80 -18.30 0.69 24.22
C HIS A 80 -19.10 1.11 22.97
N PRO A 81 -20.07 2.06 23.04
CA PRO A 81 -20.96 2.42 21.90
C PRO A 81 -20.24 2.81 20.60
N ILE A 82 -18.97 3.18 20.71
CA ILE A 82 -18.12 3.54 19.57
C ILE A 82 -17.94 2.38 18.58
N TYR A 83 -18.01 1.13 19.01
CA TYR A 83 -17.89 -0.03 18.11
C TYR A 83 -19.05 -0.10 17.13
N LEU A 84 -20.27 0.21 17.60
CA LEU A 84 -21.47 0.28 16.75
C LEU A 84 -21.36 1.42 15.73
N VAL A 85 -20.86 2.58 16.18
CA VAL A 85 -20.66 3.74 15.31
C VAL A 85 -19.60 3.45 14.25
N ALA A 86 -18.44 2.91 14.64
CA ALA A 86 -17.37 2.54 13.73
C ALA A 86 -17.86 1.49 12.72
N ALA A 87 -18.52 0.43 13.17
CA ALA A 87 -19.09 -0.61 12.30
C ALA A 87 -20.12 -0.02 11.31
N ALA A 88 -21.03 0.84 11.78
CA ALA A 88 -22.01 1.50 10.91
C ALA A 88 -21.32 2.36 9.83
N VAL A 89 -20.32 3.16 10.21
CA VAL A 89 -19.53 3.97 9.27
C VAL A 89 -18.82 3.08 8.25
N MET A 90 -18.19 1.99 8.68
CA MET A 90 -17.49 1.04 7.80
C MET A 90 -18.45 0.36 6.83
N ILE A 91 -19.63 -0.09 7.28
CA ILE A 91 -20.65 -0.72 6.44
C ILE A 91 -21.16 0.27 5.38
N VAL A 92 -21.50 1.50 5.79
CA VAL A 92 -21.96 2.53 4.86
C VAL A 92 -20.87 2.86 3.83
N ALA A 93 -19.62 3.01 4.27
CA ALA A 93 -18.49 3.28 3.39
C ALA A 93 -18.24 2.15 2.39
N ALA A 94 -18.30 0.88 2.83
CA ALA A 94 -18.14 -0.29 1.97
C ALA A 94 -19.26 -0.38 0.91
N ILE A 95 -20.52 -0.19 1.31
CA ILE A 95 -21.67 -0.18 0.39
C ILE A 95 -21.55 0.99 -0.61
N ALA A 96 -21.14 2.16 -0.14
CA ALA A 96 -20.93 3.32 -1.00
C ALA A 96 -19.76 3.09 -1.98
N ALA A 97 -18.69 2.41 -1.57
CA ALA A 97 -17.55 2.08 -2.42
C ALA A 97 -17.95 1.20 -3.59
N ILE A 98 -18.82 0.20 -3.38
CA ILE A 98 -19.38 -0.67 -4.44
C ILE A 98 -20.15 0.14 -5.50
N ARG A 99 -20.80 1.23 -5.09
CA ARG A 99 -21.59 2.10 -5.98
C ARG A 99 -20.79 3.29 -6.54
N ALA A 100 -19.53 3.44 -6.18
CA ALA A 100 -18.72 4.56 -6.60
C ALA A 100 -18.49 4.53 -8.11
N LYS A 101 -18.83 5.62 -8.80
CA LYS A 101 -18.63 5.74 -10.26
C LYS A 101 -17.21 6.16 -10.64
N ARG A 102 -16.51 6.81 -9.71
CA ARG A 102 -15.16 7.35 -9.90
C ARG A 102 -14.18 6.67 -8.97
N ARG A 103 -12.99 6.36 -9.48
CA ARG A 103 -11.94 5.63 -8.76
C ARG A 103 -11.51 6.34 -7.48
N PHE A 104 -11.34 7.66 -7.55
CA PHE A 104 -10.96 8.49 -6.40
C PHE A 104 -11.93 8.34 -5.23
N TRP A 105 -13.25 8.41 -5.50
CA TRP A 105 -14.27 8.21 -4.46
C TRP A 105 -14.27 6.79 -3.91
N ALA A 106 -14.07 5.78 -4.77
CA ALA A 106 -13.98 4.39 -4.32
C ALA A 106 -12.82 4.20 -3.32
N VAL A 107 -11.65 4.75 -3.63
CA VAL A 107 -10.47 4.66 -2.76
C VAL A 107 -10.68 5.38 -1.44
N LEU A 108 -11.21 6.60 -1.45
CA LEU A 108 -11.50 7.32 -0.21
C LEU A 108 -12.49 6.55 0.68
N LEU A 109 -13.53 5.97 0.09
CA LEU A 109 -14.53 5.19 0.83
C LEU A 109 -13.95 3.89 1.39
N VAL A 110 -13.06 3.22 0.66
CA VAL A 110 -12.29 2.08 1.18
C VAL A 110 -11.36 2.55 2.31
N SER A 111 -10.71 3.70 2.18
CA SER A 111 -9.80 4.19 3.23
C SER A 111 -10.52 4.51 4.53
N THR A 112 -11.77 5.00 4.43
CA THR A 112 -12.65 5.18 5.60
C THR A 112 -12.84 3.90 6.40
N THR A 113 -12.85 2.72 5.77
CA THR A 113 -12.96 1.46 6.53
C THR A 113 -11.68 1.16 7.32
N GLY A 114 -10.52 1.51 6.77
CA GLY A 114 -9.23 1.41 7.47
C GLY A 114 -9.11 2.34 8.68
N TYR A 115 -9.56 3.59 8.56
CA TYR A 115 -9.65 4.50 9.72
C TYR A 115 -10.69 4.03 10.75
N GLY A 116 -11.78 3.42 10.31
CA GLY A 116 -12.75 2.76 11.19
C GLY A 116 -12.12 1.61 11.99
N LEU A 117 -11.28 0.80 11.36
CA LEU A 117 -10.52 -0.26 12.03
C LEU A 117 -9.51 0.30 13.03
N ALA A 118 -8.81 1.38 12.68
CA ALA A 118 -7.89 2.05 13.60
C ALA A 118 -8.60 2.57 14.86
N ALA A 119 -9.81 3.11 14.71
CA ALA A 119 -10.62 3.52 15.85
C ALA A 119 -10.95 2.32 16.75
N ILE A 120 -11.37 1.18 16.16
CA ILE A 120 -11.63 -0.04 16.93
C ILE A 120 -10.39 -0.46 17.73
N PHE A 121 -9.20 -0.50 17.11
CA PHE A 121 -7.95 -0.82 17.82
C PHE A 121 -7.64 0.14 18.96
N ALA A 122 -7.83 1.44 18.76
CA ALA A 122 -7.57 2.45 19.79
C ALA A 122 -8.48 2.24 21.02
N PHE A 123 -9.77 2.02 20.80
CA PHE A 123 -10.75 1.80 21.88
C PHE A 123 -10.64 0.42 22.53
N GLN A 124 -10.06 -0.56 21.83
CA GLN A 124 -9.73 -1.88 22.38
C GLN A 124 -8.42 -1.89 23.19
N GLY A 125 -7.75 -0.74 23.34
CA GLY A 125 -6.50 -0.63 24.10
C GLY A 125 -5.28 -1.16 23.33
N SER A 126 -5.32 -1.16 21.99
CA SER A 126 -4.21 -1.54 21.11
C SER A 126 -3.61 -0.32 20.39
N PRO A 127 -2.91 0.57 21.13
CA PRO A 127 -2.44 1.85 20.58
C PRO A 127 -1.39 1.69 19.47
N ASP A 128 -0.49 0.71 19.54
CA ASP A 128 0.50 0.43 18.48
C ASP A 128 -0.17 0.04 17.15
N LEU A 129 -1.17 -0.84 17.21
CA LEU A 129 -1.95 -1.25 16.04
C LEU A 129 -2.77 -0.08 15.49
N ALA A 130 -3.38 0.73 16.35
CA ALA A 130 -4.13 1.91 15.92
C ALA A 130 -3.23 2.92 15.21
N LEU A 131 -2.06 3.22 15.79
CA LEU A 131 -1.07 4.14 15.24
C LEU A 131 -0.59 3.65 13.87
N THR A 132 -0.13 2.40 13.80
CA THR A 132 0.37 1.82 12.54
C THR A 132 -0.73 1.77 11.48
N GLN A 133 -1.96 1.40 11.83
CA GLN A 133 -3.09 1.38 10.91
C GLN A 133 -3.38 2.77 10.31
N VAL A 134 -3.42 3.83 11.12
CA VAL A 134 -3.61 5.21 10.62
C VAL A 134 -2.50 5.61 9.66
N LEU A 135 -1.25 5.28 10.01
CA LEU A 135 -0.08 5.64 9.21
C LEU A 135 -0.04 4.87 7.88
N VAL A 136 -0.27 3.56 7.91
CA VAL A 136 -0.38 2.72 6.70
C VAL A 136 -1.51 3.22 5.82
N GLU A 137 -2.68 3.50 6.39
CA GLU A 137 -3.85 3.99 5.63
C GLU A 137 -3.54 5.33 4.95
N SER A 138 -2.86 6.23 5.66
CA SER A 138 -2.42 7.53 5.12
C SER A 138 -1.45 7.36 3.94
N VAL A 139 -0.43 6.52 4.10
CA VAL A 139 0.55 6.24 3.05
C VAL A 139 -0.10 5.56 1.85
N LEU A 140 -0.95 4.56 2.09
CA LEU A 140 -1.64 3.81 1.04
C LEU A 140 -2.62 4.72 0.27
N THR A 141 -3.34 5.59 0.97
CA THR A 141 -4.21 6.60 0.35
C THR A 141 -3.40 7.49 -0.59
N VAL A 142 -2.25 8.01 -0.13
CA VAL A 142 -1.39 8.85 -0.98
C VAL A 142 -0.86 8.07 -2.18
N ALA A 143 -0.32 6.87 -1.96
CA ALA A 143 0.20 6.01 -3.02
C ALA A 143 -0.87 5.66 -4.06
N MET A 144 -2.07 5.32 -3.62
CA MET A 144 -3.21 4.99 -4.47
C MET A 144 -3.68 6.21 -5.25
N VAL A 145 -3.77 7.39 -4.62
CA VAL A 145 -4.14 8.64 -5.31
C VAL A 145 -3.11 9.00 -6.39
N LEU A 146 -1.82 8.80 -6.12
CA LEU A 146 -0.76 8.99 -7.12
C LEU A 146 -0.89 8.00 -8.28
N GLY A 147 -1.05 6.70 -7.98
CA GLY A 147 -1.22 5.67 -9.00
C GLY A 147 -2.49 5.82 -9.84
N LEU A 148 -3.59 6.30 -9.24
CA LEU A 148 -4.85 6.52 -9.93
C LEU A 148 -4.86 7.73 -10.86
N ARG A 149 -3.92 8.67 -10.69
CA ARG A 149 -3.85 9.89 -11.51
C ARG A 149 -3.65 9.61 -13.01
N VAL A 150 -3.11 8.44 -13.34
CA VAL A 150 -2.83 7.98 -14.72
C VAL A 150 -4.02 7.31 -15.37
N LEU A 151 -4.91 6.76 -14.55
CA LEU A 151 -6.03 5.98 -15.03
C LEU A 151 -7.22 6.90 -15.31
N PRO A 152 -8.11 6.52 -16.24
CA PRO A 152 -9.36 7.23 -16.43
C PRO A 152 -10.11 7.39 -15.11
N PRO A 153 -10.67 8.58 -14.81
CA PRO A 153 -11.28 8.86 -13.52
C PRO A 153 -12.53 8.01 -13.28
N GLU A 154 -13.22 7.61 -14.34
CA GLU A 154 -14.40 6.76 -14.31
C GLU A 154 -14.03 5.28 -14.37
N ILE A 155 -14.77 4.46 -13.62
CA ILE A 155 -14.65 3.01 -13.70
C ILE A 155 -15.38 2.57 -14.97
N PRO A 156 -14.70 1.89 -15.92
CA PRO A 156 -15.35 1.42 -17.13
C PRO A 156 -16.55 0.55 -16.77
N LYS A 157 -17.71 0.82 -17.37
CA LYS A 157 -18.84 -0.09 -17.26
C LYS A 157 -18.49 -1.35 -18.04
N THR A 158 -18.28 -2.46 -17.36
CA THR A 158 -18.10 -3.77 -18.01
C THR A 158 -19.37 -4.06 -18.81
N GLN A 159 -19.28 -4.04 -20.14
CA GLN A 159 -20.42 -4.31 -21.04
C GLN A 159 -20.69 -5.82 -21.19
N GLU A 160 -20.43 -6.62 -20.17
CA GLU A 160 -20.67 -8.06 -20.27
C GLU A 160 -22.14 -8.38 -20.04
N LYS A 161 -22.83 -8.68 -21.15
CA LYS A 161 -24.25 -9.04 -21.26
C LYS A 161 -24.70 -10.27 -20.43
N HIS A 162 -23.80 -10.95 -19.72
CA HIS A 162 -24.05 -12.20 -19.02
C HIS A 162 -23.41 -12.29 -17.62
N ASP A 163 -23.04 -11.17 -16.99
CA ASP A 163 -22.54 -11.22 -15.62
C ASP A 163 -23.70 -11.42 -14.63
N ASN A 164 -23.77 -12.60 -14.02
CA ASN A 164 -24.79 -12.92 -13.03
C ASN A 164 -24.45 -12.22 -11.70
N GLN A 165 -24.73 -10.92 -11.65
CA GLN A 165 -24.46 -10.05 -10.51
C GLN A 165 -25.06 -10.59 -9.20
N TRP A 166 -26.20 -11.29 -9.28
CA TRP A 166 -26.82 -11.96 -8.14
C TRP A 166 -25.98 -13.11 -7.59
N ALA A 167 -25.38 -13.93 -8.45
CA ALA A 167 -24.49 -14.99 -8.01
C ALA A 167 -23.23 -14.44 -7.31
N ARG A 168 -22.68 -13.32 -7.82
CA ARG A 168 -21.54 -12.62 -7.20
C ARG A 168 -21.91 -12.03 -5.84
N ALA A 169 -23.08 -11.39 -5.74
CA ALA A 169 -23.59 -10.83 -4.50
C ALA A 169 -23.86 -11.91 -3.46
N LEU A 170 -24.52 -13.01 -3.86
CA LEU A 170 -24.78 -14.16 -3.00
C LEU A 170 -23.46 -14.73 -2.47
N LEU A 171 -22.48 -14.97 -3.35
CA LEU A 171 -21.18 -15.49 -2.96
C LEU A 171 -20.45 -14.57 -1.96
N ALA A 172 -20.45 -13.25 -2.20
CA ALA A 172 -19.82 -12.28 -1.31
C ALA A 172 -20.48 -12.22 0.08
N ILE A 173 -21.82 -12.25 0.13
CA ILE A 173 -22.58 -12.28 1.39
C ILE A 173 -22.33 -13.59 2.13
N SER A 174 -22.41 -14.73 1.43
CA SER A 174 -22.11 -16.04 2.00
C SER A 174 -20.68 -16.09 2.54
N PHE A 175 -19.70 -15.57 1.82
CA PHE A 175 -18.32 -15.49 2.27
C PHE A 175 -18.17 -14.69 3.56
N GLY A 176 -18.73 -13.48 3.62
CA GLY A 176 -18.67 -12.64 4.82
C GLY A 176 -19.31 -13.34 6.03
N PHE A 177 -20.47 -13.97 5.83
CA PHE A 177 -21.16 -14.71 6.89
C PHE A 177 -20.37 -15.95 7.34
N THR A 178 -19.82 -16.73 6.40
CA THR A 178 -18.99 -17.90 6.71
C THR A 178 -17.75 -17.49 7.51
N MET A 179 -17.05 -16.42 7.13
CA MET A 179 -15.88 -15.96 7.88
C MET A 179 -16.22 -15.45 9.28
N MET A 180 -17.32 -14.72 9.43
CA MET A 180 -17.83 -14.31 10.74
C MET A 180 -18.15 -15.51 11.62
N TRP A 181 -18.80 -16.53 11.06
CA TRP A 181 -19.15 -17.75 11.78
C TRP A 181 -17.90 -18.56 12.18
N VAL A 182 -16.95 -18.76 11.26
CA VAL A 182 -15.67 -19.42 11.55
C VAL A 182 -14.94 -18.71 12.68
N ALA A 183 -14.86 -17.38 12.65
CA ALA A 183 -14.24 -16.60 13.72
C ALA A 183 -14.97 -16.75 15.06
N ALA A 184 -16.31 -16.65 15.07
CA ALA A 184 -17.11 -16.81 16.28
C ALA A 184 -16.93 -18.20 16.92
N THR A 185 -17.02 -19.27 16.12
CA THR A 185 -16.83 -20.65 16.59
C THR A 185 -15.41 -20.88 17.09
N ALA A 186 -14.38 -20.36 16.39
CA ALA A 186 -12.99 -20.49 16.82
C ALA A 186 -12.67 -19.72 18.12
N MET A 187 -13.37 -18.61 18.39
CA MET A 187 -13.27 -17.92 19.67
C MET A 187 -13.99 -18.67 20.78
N ALA A 188 -15.17 -19.23 20.50
CA ALA A 188 -15.96 -20.00 21.46
C ALA A 188 -15.32 -21.35 21.82
N SER A 189 -14.47 -21.92 20.95
CA SER A 189 -13.81 -23.20 21.19
C SER A 189 -12.52 -23.12 22.02
N ARG A 190 -12.11 -21.93 22.47
CA ARG A 190 -10.92 -21.77 23.32
C ARG A 190 -11.17 -22.31 24.73
N VAL A 191 -10.43 -23.35 25.11
CA VAL A 191 -10.55 -24.02 26.43
C VAL A 191 -9.30 -23.89 27.30
N ALA A 192 -8.14 -23.61 26.72
CA ALA A 192 -6.88 -23.48 27.44
C ALA A 192 -6.54 -22.00 27.70
N ASP A 193 -5.83 -21.75 28.80
CA ASP A 193 -5.34 -20.42 29.13
C ASP A 193 -4.40 -19.88 28.04
N PRO A 194 -4.57 -18.62 27.59
CA PRO A 194 -3.76 -18.07 26.53
C PRO A 194 -2.38 -17.63 27.04
N ILE A 195 -1.35 -17.79 26.20
CA ILE A 195 0.02 -17.33 26.49
C ILE A 195 0.11 -15.81 26.76
N SER A 196 -0.90 -15.03 26.34
CA SER A 196 -0.97 -13.59 26.60
C SER A 196 -0.97 -13.23 28.09
N LEU A 197 -1.34 -14.16 28.98
CA LEU A 197 -1.27 -13.94 30.43
C LEU A 197 0.17 -13.86 30.95
N ALA A 198 1.13 -14.54 30.29
CA ALA A 198 2.54 -14.52 30.66
C ALA A 198 3.33 -13.39 29.97
N MET A 199 2.79 -12.82 28.88
CA MET A 199 3.47 -11.81 28.06
C MET A 199 3.92 -10.54 28.82
N PRO A 200 3.17 -9.99 29.80
CA PRO A 200 3.64 -8.83 30.57
C PRO A 200 4.94 -9.12 31.33
N ASP A 201 5.02 -10.27 32.00
CA ASP A 201 6.19 -10.65 32.79
C ASP A 201 7.37 -11.01 31.90
N LEU A 202 7.14 -11.70 30.78
CA LEU A 202 8.17 -12.01 29.79
C LEU A 202 8.73 -10.73 29.16
N SER A 203 7.86 -9.79 28.77
CA SER A 203 8.28 -8.52 28.17
C SER A 203 9.16 -7.70 29.11
N TYR A 204 8.79 -7.62 30.40
CA TYR A 204 9.51 -6.79 31.36
C TYR A 204 10.79 -7.45 31.87
N ASN A 205 10.74 -8.74 32.23
CA ASN A 205 11.87 -9.42 32.87
C ASN A 205 12.86 -10.02 31.86
N GLU A 206 12.40 -10.51 30.71
CA GLU A 206 13.28 -11.10 29.70
C GLU A 206 13.62 -10.11 28.59
N GLY A 207 12.65 -9.30 28.15
CA GLY A 207 12.82 -8.38 27.03
C GLY A 207 13.10 -6.91 27.40
N GLY A 208 13.21 -6.57 28.69
CA GLY A 208 13.67 -5.25 29.15
C GLY A 208 12.71 -4.07 28.97
N GLY A 209 11.51 -4.30 28.43
CA GLY A 209 10.62 -3.24 27.96
C GLY A 209 9.20 -3.33 28.50
N THR A 210 8.57 -2.16 28.71
CA THR A 210 7.17 -2.08 29.17
C THR A 210 6.16 -2.17 28.02
N ASN A 211 6.59 -1.96 26.77
CA ASN A 211 5.73 -2.14 25.60
C ASN A 211 5.73 -3.60 25.14
N ILE A 212 4.76 -4.37 25.64
CA ILE A 212 4.58 -5.79 25.31
C ILE A 212 4.55 -6.04 23.80
N VAL A 213 3.88 -5.17 23.03
CA VAL A 213 3.76 -5.35 21.57
C VAL A 213 5.11 -5.18 20.90
N ASN A 214 5.80 -4.06 21.16
CA ASN A 214 7.08 -3.80 20.52
C ASN A 214 8.11 -4.85 20.92
N VAL A 215 8.24 -5.16 22.21
CA VAL A 215 9.17 -6.19 22.72
C VAL A 215 8.87 -7.55 22.09
N THR A 216 7.60 -7.92 21.95
CA THR A 216 7.25 -9.17 21.25
C THR A 216 7.73 -9.17 19.80
N LEU A 217 7.59 -8.05 19.08
CA LEU A 217 7.96 -7.96 17.66
C LEU A 217 9.47 -7.93 17.44
N VAL A 218 10.22 -7.22 18.28
CA VAL A 218 11.65 -6.96 18.03
C VAL A 218 12.60 -7.90 18.77
N ASP A 219 12.09 -8.65 19.75
CA ASP A 219 12.88 -9.56 20.57
C ASP A 219 12.33 -11.00 20.48
N MET A 220 11.23 -11.30 21.18
CA MET A 220 10.69 -12.67 21.28
C MET A 220 10.30 -13.29 19.92
N ARG A 221 9.77 -12.48 18.99
CA ARG A 221 9.34 -12.89 17.65
C ARG A 221 10.03 -12.07 16.56
N ALA A 222 11.27 -11.68 16.79
CA ALA A 222 12.08 -10.91 15.83
C ALA A 222 12.15 -11.53 14.43
N TRP A 223 12.10 -12.86 14.32
CA TRP A 223 12.04 -13.57 13.04
C TRP A 223 10.83 -13.20 12.18
N ASP A 224 9.67 -12.96 12.79
CA ASP A 224 8.47 -12.57 12.06
C ASP A 224 8.65 -11.16 11.50
N THR A 225 9.13 -10.23 12.32
CA THR A 225 9.42 -8.85 11.87
C THR A 225 10.53 -8.81 10.81
N PHE A 226 11.58 -9.61 10.95
CA PHE A 226 12.63 -9.73 9.93
C PHE A 226 12.06 -10.27 8.60
N GLY A 227 11.18 -11.27 8.68
CA GLY A 227 10.44 -11.81 7.53
C GLY A 227 9.57 -10.74 6.86
N GLU A 228 8.80 -9.98 7.64
CA GLU A 228 7.96 -8.89 7.15
C GLU A 228 8.76 -7.81 6.41
N ILE A 229 9.84 -7.29 7.00
CA ILE A 229 10.67 -6.27 6.32
C ILE A 229 11.36 -6.83 5.07
N THR A 230 11.67 -8.12 5.05
CA THR A 230 12.21 -8.79 3.86
C THR A 230 11.16 -8.87 2.75
N VAL A 231 9.91 -9.20 3.08
CA VAL A 231 8.79 -9.17 2.12
C VAL A 231 8.56 -7.74 1.61
N LEU A 232 8.59 -6.73 2.48
CA LEU A 232 8.49 -5.32 2.06
C LEU A 232 9.61 -4.91 1.10
N ALA A 233 10.85 -5.32 1.38
CA ALA A 233 11.99 -5.06 0.51
C ALA A 233 11.85 -5.78 -0.85
N ALA A 234 11.35 -7.02 -0.85
CA ALA A 234 11.09 -7.78 -2.07
C ALA A 234 10.00 -7.12 -2.93
N VAL A 235 8.90 -6.67 -2.30
CA VAL A 235 7.82 -5.95 -2.98
C VAL A 235 8.32 -4.62 -3.57
N ALA A 236 9.05 -3.82 -2.79
CA ALA A 236 9.63 -2.56 -3.28
C ALA A 236 10.54 -2.80 -4.48
N THR A 237 11.47 -3.74 -4.37
CA THR A 237 12.40 -4.08 -5.46
C THR A 237 11.66 -4.61 -6.68
N GLY A 238 10.62 -5.42 -6.49
CA GLY A 238 9.74 -5.92 -7.55
C GLY A 238 9.03 -4.79 -8.29
N VAL A 239 8.38 -3.88 -7.57
CA VAL A 239 7.72 -2.69 -8.15
C VAL A 239 8.72 -1.82 -8.89
N ALA A 240 9.86 -1.50 -8.27
CA ALA A 240 10.93 -0.76 -8.91
C ALA A 240 11.40 -1.44 -10.19
N SER A 241 11.60 -2.76 -10.20
CA SER A 241 12.01 -3.50 -11.40
C SER A 241 10.97 -3.37 -12.51
N LEU A 242 9.68 -3.58 -12.23
CA LEU A 242 8.60 -3.52 -13.22
C LEU A 242 8.45 -2.13 -13.82
N VAL A 243 8.59 -1.10 -12.99
CA VAL A 243 8.41 0.30 -13.39
C VAL A 243 9.64 0.82 -14.14
N PHE A 244 10.85 0.52 -13.65
CA PHE A 244 12.11 1.07 -14.17
C PHE A 244 12.83 0.15 -15.19
N ILE A 245 12.23 -0.97 -15.62
CA ILE A 245 12.76 -1.84 -16.69
C ILE A 245 13.14 -1.08 -17.96
N ALA A 246 12.51 0.08 -18.22
CA ALA A 246 12.71 0.84 -19.45
C ALA A 246 13.90 1.83 -19.44
N GLU A 247 14.50 2.23 -18.31
CA GLU A 247 15.52 3.29 -18.34
C GLU A 247 16.47 3.26 -17.13
N ARG A 248 17.44 2.35 -17.17
CA ARG A 248 18.50 2.22 -16.15
C ARG A 248 19.56 3.35 -16.20
N GLU A 249 19.48 4.26 -17.18
CA GLU A 249 20.54 5.23 -17.50
C GLU A 249 20.12 6.71 -17.59
N ARG A 250 18.92 7.11 -17.15
CA ARG A 250 18.66 8.56 -17.00
C ARG A 250 19.43 9.10 -15.79
N LYS A 251 20.65 9.60 -16.05
CA LYS A 251 21.43 10.48 -15.17
C LYS A 251 20.45 11.41 -14.43
N ARG A 252 20.45 11.39 -13.09
CA ARG A 252 19.71 12.35 -12.25
C ARG A 252 19.96 13.74 -12.83
N ARG A 253 18.96 14.35 -13.46
CA ARG A 253 19.09 15.72 -13.96
C ARG A 253 19.17 16.62 -12.73
N SER A 254 20.21 17.45 -12.64
CA SER A 254 20.30 18.39 -11.54
C SER A 254 19.13 19.36 -11.63
N ILE A 255 18.59 19.80 -10.49
CA ILE A 255 17.52 20.80 -10.47
C ILE A 255 17.90 22.08 -11.24
N THR A 256 19.21 22.37 -11.27
CA THR A 256 19.79 23.50 -12.00
C THR A 256 19.61 23.41 -13.50
N ASP A 257 19.38 22.20 -14.02
CA ASP A 257 19.22 21.92 -15.45
C ASP A 257 17.75 21.92 -15.87
N VAL A 258 16.83 22.06 -14.90
CA VAL A 258 15.38 22.07 -15.11
C VAL A 258 14.91 23.52 -15.17
N ALA A 259 14.34 23.92 -16.30
CA ALA A 259 13.80 25.26 -16.47
C ALA A 259 12.65 25.54 -15.48
N THR A 260 12.64 26.74 -14.89
CA THR A 260 11.59 27.21 -13.98
C THR A 260 10.21 27.05 -14.61
N GLY A 261 9.27 26.45 -13.88
CA GLY A 261 7.90 26.19 -14.32
C GLY A 261 7.72 25.02 -15.27
N SER A 262 8.77 24.35 -15.76
CA SER A 262 8.67 23.32 -16.82
C SER A 262 7.84 22.08 -16.46
N VAL A 263 7.57 21.81 -15.20
CA VAL A 263 6.85 20.62 -14.72
C VAL A 263 5.36 20.89 -14.55
N GLY A 264 4.50 20.06 -15.12
CA GLY A 264 3.04 20.13 -14.93
C GLY A 264 2.33 21.27 -15.67
N HIS A 265 2.90 21.78 -16.77
CA HIS A 265 2.29 22.80 -17.62
C HIS A 265 0.88 22.39 -18.10
N TYR A 266 -0.10 23.29 -17.92
CA TYR A 266 -1.32 23.28 -18.70
C TYR A 266 -1.08 24.12 -19.96
N ASN A 267 -1.41 23.59 -21.15
CA ASN A 267 -1.21 24.32 -22.39
C ASN A 267 -2.27 25.42 -22.52
N ILE A 268 -1.99 26.61 -21.96
CA ILE A 268 -2.89 27.79 -22.04
C ILE A 268 -3.13 28.21 -23.50
N ALA A 269 -2.24 27.84 -24.43
CA ALA A 269 -2.41 28.12 -25.86
C ALA A 269 -3.69 27.50 -26.47
N ASN A 270 -4.28 26.48 -25.82
CA ASN A 270 -5.55 25.87 -26.23
C ASN A 270 -6.75 26.31 -25.36
N SER A 271 -6.56 27.21 -24.40
CA SER A 271 -7.68 27.85 -23.68
C SER A 271 -8.26 28.97 -24.56
N ALA A 272 -9.58 29.07 -24.62
CA ALA A 272 -10.32 30.15 -25.29
C ALA A 272 -10.18 31.51 -24.56
N MET A 273 -9.02 31.80 -23.98
CA MET A 273 -8.69 33.05 -23.28
C MET A 273 -8.03 34.03 -24.23
N ASN A 274 -8.37 35.31 -24.09
CA ASN A 274 -7.80 36.37 -24.91
C ASN A 274 -6.33 36.64 -24.51
N ASP A 275 -5.50 37.09 -25.45
CA ASP A 275 -4.06 37.35 -25.23
C ASP A 275 -3.75 38.27 -24.03
N THR A 276 -4.66 39.19 -23.71
CA THR A 276 -4.57 40.08 -22.54
C THR A 276 -4.84 39.38 -21.20
N GLU A 277 -5.73 38.38 -21.18
CA GLU A 277 -5.95 37.53 -20.01
C GLU A 277 -4.75 36.61 -19.77
N VAL A 278 -4.17 36.05 -20.84
CA VAL A 278 -2.95 35.22 -20.77
C VAL A 278 -1.77 36.04 -20.23
N GLN A 279 -1.57 37.27 -20.70
CA GLN A 279 -0.49 38.14 -20.21
C GLN A 279 -0.69 38.60 -18.76
N SER A 280 -1.92 38.89 -18.34
CA SER A 280 -2.21 39.28 -16.95
C SER A 280 -2.06 38.11 -15.99
N PHE A 281 -2.47 36.90 -16.38
CA PHE A 281 -2.18 35.65 -15.66
C PHE A 281 -0.68 35.41 -15.54
N ALA A 282 0.05 35.48 -16.65
CA ALA A 282 1.51 35.28 -16.69
C ALA A 282 2.25 36.31 -15.82
N ASN A 283 1.80 37.57 -15.81
CA ASN A 283 2.38 38.63 -14.99
C ASN A 283 2.08 38.46 -13.49
N PHE A 284 0.90 37.96 -13.12
CA PHE A 284 0.56 37.66 -11.72
C PHE A 284 1.51 36.63 -11.10
N PHE A 285 1.88 35.60 -11.87
CA PHE A 285 2.81 34.56 -11.42
C PHE A 285 4.29 34.94 -11.54
N LYS A 286 4.64 35.90 -12.41
CA LYS A 286 6.01 36.42 -12.57
C LYS A 286 6.57 37.12 -11.33
N VAL A 287 5.71 37.64 -10.44
CA VAL A 287 6.08 38.48 -9.29
C VAL A 287 6.44 37.66 -8.03
N ARG A 288 5.96 36.41 -7.87
CA ARG A 288 6.24 35.58 -6.67
C ARG A 288 7.39 34.59 -6.88
N ARG A 289 8.60 35.13 -7.08
CA ARG A 289 9.82 34.40 -7.51
C ARG A 289 10.55 33.59 -6.43
N GLN A 290 10.18 33.66 -5.16
CA GLN A 290 10.87 32.87 -4.12
C GLN A 290 10.06 31.63 -3.74
N PRO A 291 10.49 30.43 -4.13
CA PRO A 291 9.91 29.20 -3.64
C PRO A 291 10.28 28.97 -2.17
N TRP A 292 9.33 28.51 -1.37
CA TRP A 292 9.56 28.24 0.06
C TRP A 292 10.22 26.87 0.27
N ILE A 293 10.18 26.02 -0.77
CA ILE A 293 10.69 24.65 -0.86
C ILE A 293 11.66 24.59 -2.06
N VAL A 294 12.71 23.76 -2.01
CA VAL A 294 13.88 23.84 -2.91
C VAL A 294 13.50 23.72 -4.40
N ALA A 295 12.53 22.86 -4.73
CA ALA A 295 12.04 22.64 -6.08
C ALA A 295 10.72 23.32 -6.42
N GLY A 296 10.16 24.15 -5.55
CA GLY A 296 8.90 24.86 -5.81
C GLY A 296 8.93 25.76 -7.06
N ALA A 297 10.13 26.16 -7.51
CA ALA A 297 10.32 26.90 -8.77
C ALA A 297 10.20 26.03 -10.03
N THR A 298 10.32 24.71 -9.94
CA THR A 298 10.22 23.81 -11.11
C THR A 298 8.78 23.53 -11.54
N MET A 299 7.83 23.67 -10.62
CA MET A 299 6.39 23.46 -10.85
C MET A 299 5.75 24.64 -11.60
N ALA A 300 4.84 24.32 -12.53
CA ALA A 300 4.03 25.32 -13.21
C ALA A 300 3.21 26.14 -12.18
N PRO A 301 3.15 27.48 -12.32
CA PRO A 301 2.53 28.34 -11.31
C PRO A 301 1.05 28.01 -11.03
N GLU A 302 0.32 27.47 -12.01
CA GLU A 302 -1.09 27.09 -11.90
C GLU A 302 -1.36 25.90 -10.97
N ARG A 303 -0.37 25.02 -10.75
CA ARG A 303 -0.47 23.86 -9.85
C ARG A 303 0.20 24.11 -8.49
N ARG A 304 0.79 25.29 -8.31
CA ARG A 304 1.59 25.63 -7.13
C ARG A 304 0.71 26.15 -6.00
N SER A 305 0.63 25.42 -4.90
CA SER A 305 -0.08 25.87 -3.68
C SER A 305 0.91 26.42 -2.65
N ILE A 306 0.96 27.75 -2.51
CA ILE A 306 1.86 28.42 -1.53
C ILE A 306 1.49 28.03 -0.10
N ILE A 307 0.20 27.91 0.21
CA ILE A 307 -0.27 27.49 1.53
C ILE A 307 0.29 26.11 1.85
N PHE A 308 0.22 25.19 0.89
CA PHE A 308 0.72 23.84 1.07
C PHE A 308 2.24 23.79 1.20
N GLU A 309 2.99 24.60 0.45
CA GLU A 309 4.45 24.74 0.61
C GLU A 309 4.83 25.23 2.02
N VAL A 310 4.17 26.28 2.50
CA VAL A 310 4.46 26.87 3.83
C VAL A 310 4.14 25.88 4.94
N ILE A 311 2.96 25.26 4.89
CA ILE A 311 2.54 24.24 5.87
C ILE A 311 3.55 23.08 5.87
N THR A 312 3.88 22.55 4.70
CA THR A 312 4.83 21.44 4.55
C THR A 312 6.18 21.76 5.17
N ARG A 313 6.75 22.94 4.88
CA ARG A 313 8.04 23.36 5.45
C ARG A 313 7.98 23.47 6.98
N LEU A 314 6.88 23.98 7.51
CA LEU A 314 6.69 24.17 8.95
C LEU A 314 6.57 22.82 9.68
N ILE A 315 5.73 21.91 9.17
CA ILE A 315 5.44 20.64 9.84
C ILE A 315 6.50 19.57 9.58
N PHE A 316 7.25 19.63 8.49
CA PHE A 316 8.19 18.56 8.10
C PHE A 316 9.16 18.19 9.22
N HIS A 317 9.84 19.18 9.80
CA HIS A 317 10.81 18.93 10.87
C HIS A 317 10.13 18.41 12.15
N ALA A 318 8.93 18.89 12.46
CA ALA A 318 8.15 18.40 13.59
C ALA A 318 7.77 16.92 13.39
N ILE A 319 7.32 16.54 12.19
CA ILE A 319 6.98 15.15 11.87
C ILE A 319 8.21 14.24 11.94
N ILE A 320 9.36 14.68 11.42
CA ILE A 320 10.62 13.91 11.53
C ILE A 320 11.05 13.75 12.99
N MET A 321 10.90 14.79 13.82
CA MET A 321 11.20 14.71 15.25
C MET A 321 10.27 13.72 15.96
N VAL A 322 8.97 13.74 15.68
CA VAL A 322 8.00 12.77 16.22
C VAL A 322 8.29 11.36 15.71
N SER A 323 8.68 11.21 14.45
CA SER A 323 9.06 9.93 13.84
C SER A 323 10.28 9.30 14.54
N LEU A 324 11.30 10.10 14.85
CA LEU A 324 12.47 9.66 15.63
C LEU A 324 12.10 9.38 17.09
N TYR A 325 11.20 10.17 17.68
CA TYR A 325 10.68 9.89 19.01
C TYR A 325 9.96 8.54 19.06
N LEU A 326 9.07 8.23 18.10
CA LEU A 326 8.38 6.94 18.03
C LEU A 326 9.35 5.77 17.89
N LEU A 327 10.44 5.95 17.12
CA LEU A 327 11.49 4.95 16.98
C LEU A 327 12.19 4.66 18.32
N ILE A 328 12.61 5.71 19.05
CA ILE A 328 13.40 5.56 20.28
C ILE A 328 12.51 5.16 21.46
N ALA A 329 11.30 5.68 21.54
CA ALA A 329 10.37 5.44 22.65
C ALA A 329 9.64 4.09 22.53
N GLY A 330 9.68 3.43 21.37
CA GLY A 330 8.89 2.24 21.04
C GLY A 330 9.05 1.07 22.03
N HIS A 331 10.20 0.95 22.67
CA HIS A 331 10.46 -0.11 23.66
C HIS A 331 9.60 0.00 24.92
N ASN A 332 9.14 1.22 25.27
CA ASN A 332 8.39 1.47 26.50
C ASN A 332 7.01 2.11 26.26
N LEU A 333 6.85 2.83 25.15
CA LEU A 333 5.64 3.55 24.76
C LEU A 333 5.18 3.08 23.38
N PRO A 334 3.91 3.35 23.01
CA PRO A 334 3.41 2.98 21.69
C PRO A 334 4.26 3.61 20.56
N GLY A 335 4.70 2.81 19.60
CA GLY A 335 5.67 3.23 18.59
C GLY A 335 6.47 2.08 17.98
N GLY A 336 7.76 2.31 17.74
CA GLY A 336 8.69 1.35 17.13
C GLY A 336 9.16 1.75 15.73
N GLY A 337 10.01 0.90 15.14
CA GLY A 337 10.63 1.16 13.84
C GLY A 337 9.64 1.33 12.69
N PHE A 338 8.55 0.55 12.68
CA PHE A 338 7.51 0.64 11.65
C PHE A 338 6.73 1.96 11.70
N ALA A 339 6.17 2.30 12.86
CA ALA A 339 5.38 3.53 13.02
C ALA A 339 6.25 4.77 12.77
N GLY A 340 7.47 4.79 13.32
CA GLY A 340 8.44 5.85 13.05
C GLY A 340 8.72 5.98 11.55
N GLY A 341 9.01 4.87 10.87
CA GLY A 341 9.35 4.85 9.45
C GLY A 341 8.21 5.31 8.55
N LEU A 342 6.97 4.87 8.84
CA LEU A 342 5.77 5.30 8.11
C LEU A 342 5.51 6.79 8.30
N LEU A 343 5.64 7.30 9.52
CA LEU A 343 5.46 8.72 9.81
C LEU A 343 6.50 9.60 9.09
N ALA A 344 7.76 9.17 9.04
CA ALA A 344 8.77 9.80 8.19
C ALA A 344 8.38 9.71 6.72
N GLY A 345 7.92 8.55 6.25
CA GLY A 345 7.39 8.35 4.90
C GLY A 345 6.29 9.34 4.54
N ILE A 346 5.35 9.61 5.44
CA ILE A 346 4.30 10.63 5.27
C ILE A 346 4.92 12.02 5.15
N ALA A 347 5.92 12.36 5.97
CA ALA A 347 6.62 13.64 5.84
C ALA A 347 7.20 13.83 4.44
N PHE A 348 7.81 12.78 3.88
CA PHE A 348 8.33 12.78 2.51
C PHE A 348 7.22 12.79 1.45
N ALA A 349 6.11 12.12 1.69
CA ALA A 349 4.94 12.12 0.80
C ALA A 349 4.34 13.53 0.69
N ILE A 350 4.15 14.23 1.82
CA ILE A 350 3.67 15.62 1.86
C ILE A 350 4.66 16.52 1.10
N ARG A 351 5.96 16.35 1.33
CA ARG A 351 7.01 17.11 0.66
C ARG A 351 7.03 16.86 -0.86
N TYR A 352 6.84 15.61 -1.28
CA TYR A 352 6.67 15.24 -2.68
C TYR A 352 5.45 15.91 -3.31
N LEU A 353 4.29 15.87 -2.64
CA LEU A 353 3.07 16.51 -3.14
C LEU A 353 3.24 18.04 -3.27
N ALA A 354 4.04 18.67 -2.39
CA ALA A 354 4.24 20.11 -2.38
C ALA A 354 5.24 20.60 -3.43
N GLY A 355 6.34 19.86 -3.62
CA GLY A 355 7.47 20.28 -4.48
C GLY A 355 7.65 19.47 -5.77
N GLY A 356 6.85 18.43 -5.98
CA GLY A 356 6.96 17.54 -7.15
C GLY A 356 8.19 16.62 -7.12
N ARG A 357 8.45 15.95 -8.26
CA ARG A 357 9.51 14.92 -8.39
C ARG A 357 10.91 15.37 -7.99
N TYR A 358 11.28 16.63 -8.31
CA TYR A 358 12.63 17.13 -8.06
C TYR A 358 12.88 17.46 -6.58
N GLU A 359 11.83 17.80 -5.81
CA GLU A 359 12.00 18.03 -4.36
C GLU A 359 12.38 16.75 -3.63
N LEU A 360 11.79 15.63 -4.03
CA LEU A 360 12.08 14.33 -3.43
C LEU A 360 13.52 13.89 -3.73
N GLU A 361 13.99 14.09 -4.97
CA GLU A 361 15.38 13.78 -5.36
C GLU A 361 16.42 14.63 -4.62
N GLN A 362 16.08 15.86 -4.24
CA GLN A 362 16.98 16.71 -3.46
C GLN A 362 16.91 16.48 -1.95
N SER A 363 15.79 15.93 -1.47
CA SER A 363 15.61 15.61 -0.05
C SER A 363 16.46 14.42 0.41
N PHE A 364 16.76 13.47 -0.49
CA PHE A 364 17.64 12.33 -0.22
C PHE A 364 18.75 12.19 -1.24
N ARG A 365 20.00 12.27 -0.76
CA ARG A 365 21.19 11.99 -1.58
C ARG A 365 21.26 10.51 -1.98
N ALA A 366 20.86 9.59 -1.09
CA ALA A 366 20.89 8.15 -1.32
C ALA A 366 19.68 7.67 -2.16
N PRO A 367 19.86 6.72 -3.10
CA PRO A 367 18.75 6.05 -3.76
C PRO A 367 17.88 5.26 -2.77
N ALA A 368 16.55 5.20 -3.00
CA ALA A 368 15.62 4.45 -2.15
C ALA A 368 16.04 2.98 -1.96
N GLY A 369 16.51 2.32 -3.02
CA GLY A 369 17.06 0.96 -2.94
C GLY A 369 18.28 0.80 -2.03
N VAL A 370 19.13 1.83 -1.91
CA VAL A 370 20.27 1.80 -0.97
C VAL A 370 19.79 1.93 0.46
N ILE A 371 18.78 2.78 0.71
CA ILE A 371 18.17 2.92 2.03
C ILE A 371 17.52 1.60 2.45
N LEU A 372 16.70 1.00 1.57
CA LEU A 372 16.10 -0.32 1.76
C LEU A 372 17.15 -1.39 2.09
N GLY A 373 18.17 -1.53 1.25
CA GLY A 373 19.24 -2.52 1.45
C GLY A 373 20.04 -2.29 2.72
N SER A 374 20.31 -1.02 3.06
CA SER A 374 21.02 -0.67 4.31
C SER A 374 20.19 -1.00 5.54
N GLY A 375 18.87 -0.76 5.51
CA GLY A 375 17.98 -1.12 6.61
C GLY A 375 17.93 -2.63 6.84
N LEU A 376 17.80 -3.40 5.77
CA LEU A 376 17.82 -4.86 5.83
C LEU A 376 19.18 -5.38 6.35
N ALA A 377 20.28 -4.78 5.89
CA ALA A 377 21.62 -5.13 6.37
C ALA A 377 21.79 -4.80 7.86
N VAL A 378 21.33 -3.64 8.32
CA VAL A 378 21.37 -3.24 9.74
C VAL A 378 20.55 -4.21 10.59
N ALA A 379 19.33 -4.56 10.17
CA ALA A 379 18.48 -5.52 10.88
C ALA A 379 19.12 -6.92 10.95
N ALA A 380 19.68 -7.40 9.83
CA ALA A 380 20.37 -8.70 9.78
C ALA A 380 21.63 -8.71 10.65
N ILE A 381 22.44 -7.64 10.61
CA ILE A 381 23.62 -7.52 11.45
C ILE A 381 23.21 -7.48 12.93
N ALA A 382 22.19 -6.69 13.30
CA ALA A 382 21.69 -6.63 14.66
C ALA A 382 21.28 -8.01 15.20
N GLY A 383 20.62 -8.83 14.37
CA GLY A 383 20.25 -10.20 14.74
C GLY A 383 21.41 -11.20 14.82
N LEU A 384 22.47 -10.99 14.03
CA LEU A 384 23.63 -11.90 14.00
C LEU A 384 24.72 -11.55 15.00
N VAL A 385 24.80 -10.29 15.44
CA VAL A 385 25.81 -9.81 16.40
C VAL A 385 25.85 -10.64 17.69
N PRO A 386 24.72 -11.00 18.33
CA PRO A 386 24.72 -11.83 19.54
C PRO A 386 25.50 -13.16 19.41
N LEU A 387 25.52 -13.78 18.22
CA LEU A 387 26.25 -15.04 18.00
C LEU A 387 27.75 -14.90 18.24
N PHE A 388 28.32 -13.73 17.94
CA PHE A 388 29.75 -13.47 18.17
C PHE A 388 30.11 -13.35 19.65
N PHE A 389 29.12 -13.18 20.52
CA PHE A 389 29.26 -13.10 21.96
C PHE A 389 28.73 -14.35 22.69
N GLY A 390 28.42 -15.42 21.93
CA GLY A 390 27.92 -16.69 22.48
C GLY A 390 26.42 -16.72 22.76
N GLY A 391 25.67 -15.71 22.31
CA GLY A 391 24.20 -15.68 22.37
C GLY A 391 23.53 -16.37 21.20
N GLU A 392 22.20 -16.31 21.17
CA GLU A 392 21.36 -16.84 20.09
C GLU A 392 21.00 -15.78 19.04
N VAL A 393 20.54 -16.20 17.86
CA VAL A 393 20.14 -15.27 16.80
C VAL A 393 18.95 -14.42 17.26
N PHE A 394 19.05 -13.10 17.08
CA PHE A 394 18.08 -12.10 17.55
C PHE A 394 17.93 -11.98 19.07
N GLN A 395 18.85 -12.54 19.87
CA GLN A 395 18.85 -12.30 21.30
C GLN A 395 19.10 -10.81 21.60
N ALA A 396 18.16 -10.17 22.31
CA ALA A 396 18.36 -8.81 22.79
C ALA A 396 19.18 -8.77 24.08
N TYR A 397 19.85 -7.65 24.32
CA TYR A 397 20.56 -7.35 25.56
C TYR A 397 20.21 -5.94 26.01
N ASP A 398 19.93 -5.81 27.30
CA ASP A 398 19.83 -4.52 27.95
C ASP A 398 21.21 -4.06 28.40
N VAL A 399 21.64 -2.91 27.86
CA VAL A 399 22.92 -2.30 28.22
C VAL A 399 22.63 -1.00 28.96
N GLU A 400 23.06 -0.92 30.21
CA GLU A 400 23.08 0.34 30.96
C GLU A 400 24.30 1.16 30.53
N VAL A 401 24.07 2.24 29.79
CA VAL A 401 25.14 3.14 29.36
C VAL A 401 25.14 4.38 30.25
N LEU A 402 26.28 4.68 30.87
CA LEU A 402 26.48 5.93 31.60
C LEU A 402 26.77 7.05 30.60
N LEU A 403 25.78 7.87 30.30
CA LEU A 403 25.97 9.06 29.47
C LEU A 403 26.43 10.25 30.33
N PRO A 404 27.49 10.99 29.93
CA PRO A 404 28.10 12.06 30.75
C PRO A 404 27.13 13.14 31.25
N PHE A 405 26.03 13.39 30.53
CA PHE A 405 25.03 14.41 30.86
C PHE A 405 23.67 13.84 31.26
N PHE A 406 23.38 12.57 30.98
CA PHE A 406 22.05 11.97 31.10
C PHE A 406 21.98 10.86 32.18
N GLY A 407 23.10 10.51 32.81
CA GLY A 407 23.15 9.46 33.82
C GLY A 407 23.10 8.06 33.21
N HIS A 408 22.64 7.08 34.00
CA HIS A 408 22.41 5.71 33.52
C HIS A 408 21.19 5.70 32.60
N VAL A 409 21.41 5.42 31.32
CA VAL A 409 20.34 5.26 30.35
C VAL A 409 20.24 3.79 29.97
N HIS A 410 19.07 3.21 30.16
CA HIS A 410 18.75 1.86 29.70
C HIS A 410 18.67 1.87 28.17
N PHE A 411 19.57 1.15 27.52
CA PHE A 411 19.64 1.04 26.07
C PHE A 411 19.49 -0.43 25.67
N ALA A 412 18.31 -0.78 25.15
CA ALA A 412 18.06 -2.10 24.59
C ALA A 412 18.74 -2.22 23.22
N SER A 413 19.51 -3.29 23.00
CA SER A 413 20.12 -3.58 21.69
C SER A 413 19.08 -3.72 20.57
N ALA A 414 17.84 -4.06 20.93
CA ALA A 414 16.68 -4.13 20.05
C ALA A 414 16.41 -2.82 19.26
N VAL A 415 16.80 -1.66 19.80
CA VAL A 415 16.67 -0.37 19.08
C VAL A 415 17.45 -0.37 17.77
N VAL A 416 18.58 -1.09 17.68
CA VAL A 416 19.37 -1.19 16.44
C VAL A 416 18.61 -1.98 15.37
N PHE A 417 17.91 -3.03 15.77
CA PHE A 417 17.03 -3.78 14.87
C PHE A 417 15.88 -2.88 14.38
N ASP A 418 15.25 -2.13 15.29
CA ASP A 418 14.20 -1.14 14.97
C ASP A 418 14.69 -0.03 14.03
N ILE A 419 15.95 0.41 14.13
CA ILE A 419 16.58 1.34 13.16
C ILE A 419 16.64 0.70 11.77
N GLY A 420 16.98 -0.58 11.69
CA GLY A 420 16.94 -1.34 10.43
C GLY A 420 15.53 -1.36 9.82
N VAL A 421 14.53 -1.70 10.62
CA VAL A 421 13.10 -1.67 10.23
C VAL A 421 12.69 -0.27 9.74
N TYR A 422 13.02 0.77 10.50
CA TYR A 422 12.74 2.17 10.18
C TYR A 422 13.29 2.58 8.80
N LEU A 423 14.54 2.20 8.52
CA LEU A 423 15.17 2.47 7.23
C LEU A 423 14.49 1.72 6.08
N VAL A 424 14.13 0.43 6.28
CA VAL A 424 13.39 -0.34 5.26
C VAL A 424 12.06 0.34 4.95
N VAL A 425 11.30 0.72 5.96
CA VAL A 425 9.98 1.35 5.78
C VAL A 425 10.09 2.70 5.08
N ILE A 426 11.04 3.55 5.45
CA ILE A 426 11.29 4.82 4.73
C ILE A 426 11.65 4.54 3.28
N GLY A 427 12.58 3.60 3.05
CA GLY A 427 13.02 3.23 1.72
C GLY A 427 11.86 2.74 0.84
N LEU A 428 10.95 1.93 1.39
CA LEU A 428 9.74 1.47 0.72
C LEU A 428 8.84 2.65 0.32
N VAL A 429 8.52 3.55 1.24
CA VAL A 429 7.64 4.69 0.95
C VAL A 429 8.27 5.60 -0.12
N LEU A 430 9.57 5.88 -0.03
CA LEU A 430 10.29 6.65 -1.04
C LEU A 430 10.25 5.98 -2.41
N ASP A 431 10.42 4.65 -2.47
CA ASP A 431 10.37 3.89 -3.72
C ASP A 431 8.98 3.90 -4.35
N VAL A 432 7.92 3.76 -3.54
CA VAL A 432 6.52 3.88 -3.98
C VAL A 432 6.22 5.28 -4.51
N LEU A 433 6.62 6.34 -3.80
CA LEU A 433 6.42 7.73 -4.25
C LEU A 433 7.16 8.01 -5.56
N ARG A 434 8.37 7.48 -5.71
CA ARG A 434 9.18 7.65 -6.92
C ARG A 434 8.60 6.87 -8.10
N SER A 435 8.18 5.63 -7.89
CA SER A 435 7.65 4.76 -8.95
C SER A 435 6.24 5.16 -9.39
N LEU A 436 5.33 5.45 -8.47
CA LEU A 436 3.94 5.81 -8.78
C LEU A 436 3.74 7.30 -9.03
N GLY A 437 4.60 8.15 -8.46
CA GLY A 437 4.52 9.60 -8.64
C GLY A 437 5.44 10.09 -9.74
N ALA A 438 6.74 10.11 -9.47
CA ALA A 438 7.72 10.81 -10.29
C ALA A 438 7.86 10.22 -11.72
N GLU A 439 7.95 8.90 -11.82
CA GLU A 439 8.12 8.20 -13.09
C GLU A 439 6.86 8.30 -13.96
N VAL A 440 5.70 8.14 -13.33
CA VAL A 440 4.40 8.30 -13.97
C VAL A 440 4.22 9.71 -14.52
N ASP A 441 4.49 10.74 -13.71
CA ASP A 441 4.39 12.14 -14.13
C ASP A 441 5.34 12.41 -15.31
N ALA A 442 6.53 11.80 -15.32
CA ALA A 442 7.47 11.92 -16.44
C ALA A 442 6.96 11.30 -17.75
N ARG A 443 6.36 10.10 -17.69
CA ARG A 443 5.79 9.44 -18.89
C ARG A 443 4.61 10.21 -19.44
N TYR A 444 3.72 10.68 -18.57
CA TYR A 444 2.55 11.47 -18.98
C TYR A 444 2.95 12.79 -19.67
N GLU A 445 3.98 13.47 -19.16
CA GLU A 445 4.52 14.68 -19.79
C GLU A 445 5.11 14.39 -21.18
N VAL A 446 5.85 13.30 -21.35
CA VAL A 446 6.41 12.88 -22.65
C VAL A 446 5.29 12.56 -23.64
N GLU A 447 4.33 11.73 -23.24
CA GLU A 447 3.19 11.36 -24.11
C GLU A 447 2.37 12.58 -24.53
N THR A 448 2.10 13.50 -23.59
CA THR A 448 1.37 14.74 -23.89
C THR A 448 2.15 15.63 -24.86
N ARG A 449 3.47 15.75 -24.69
CA ARG A 449 4.33 16.52 -25.59
C ARG A 449 4.32 15.92 -26.99
N ASP A 450 4.52 14.61 -27.10
CA ASP A 450 4.55 13.90 -28.39
C ASP A 450 3.19 14.01 -29.11
N ARG A 451 2.08 13.93 -28.39
CA ARG A 451 0.73 14.16 -28.95
C ARG A 451 0.55 15.59 -29.45
N THR A 452 1.00 16.57 -28.68
CA THR A 452 0.91 17.99 -29.06
C THR A 452 1.76 18.29 -30.30
N GLU A 453 2.98 17.74 -30.37
CA GLU A 453 3.84 17.86 -31.56
C GLU A 453 3.21 17.19 -32.79
N ALA A 454 2.58 16.03 -32.62
CA ALA A 454 1.87 15.35 -33.71
C ALA A 454 0.68 16.17 -34.22
N GLU A 455 -0.13 16.74 -33.32
CA GLU A 455 -1.25 17.64 -33.67
C GLU A 455 -0.76 18.89 -34.40
N GLN A 456 0.34 19.51 -33.94
CA GLN A 456 0.94 20.66 -34.61
C GLN A 456 1.45 20.32 -36.02
N ARG A 457 2.11 19.16 -36.19
CA ARG A 457 2.56 18.68 -37.51
C ARG A 457 1.38 18.42 -38.44
N MET A 458 0.30 17.82 -37.96
CA MET A 458 -0.92 17.62 -38.76
C MET A 458 -1.58 18.95 -39.16
N THR A 459 -1.60 19.93 -38.25
CA THR A 459 -2.19 21.25 -38.51
C THR A 459 -1.35 22.04 -39.52
N ALA A 460 -0.03 22.01 -39.40
CA ALA A 460 0.90 22.62 -40.36
C ALA A 460 0.81 21.95 -41.75
N ALA A 461 0.66 20.62 -41.80
CA ALA A 461 0.45 19.89 -43.04
C ALA A 461 -0.88 20.26 -43.72
N ARG A 462 -1.97 20.42 -42.94
CA ARG A 462 -3.27 20.90 -43.45
C ARG A 462 -3.20 22.33 -43.97
N ALA A 463 -2.51 23.23 -43.27
CA ALA A 463 -2.34 24.61 -43.70
C ALA A 463 -1.55 24.72 -45.02
N SER A 464 -0.51 23.88 -45.18
CA SER A 464 0.29 23.81 -46.40
C SER A 464 -0.46 23.21 -47.59
N ALA A 465 -1.40 22.29 -47.33
CA ALA A 465 -2.27 21.71 -48.37
C ALA A 465 -3.41 22.66 -48.81
N MET A 466 -3.77 23.66 -47.99
CA MET A 466 -4.81 24.64 -48.28
C MET A 466 -4.29 25.91 -48.96
N THR A 467 -2.98 26.07 -49.14
CA THR A 467 -2.42 27.17 -49.94
C THR A 467 -2.47 26.77 -51.42
N PRO A 468 -3.36 27.35 -52.26
CA PRO A 468 -3.38 27.03 -53.67
C PRO A 468 -2.08 27.56 -54.28
N GLY A 469 -1.39 26.71 -55.05
CA GLY A 469 -0.22 27.14 -55.81
C GLY A 469 -0.57 28.37 -56.64
N GLY A 470 -0.01 29.51 -56.26
CA GLY A 470 -0.02 30.71 -57.09
C GLY A 470 0.67 30.34 -58.41
N HIS A 471 -0.10 30.41 -59.50
CA HIS A 471 0.44 30.47 -60.85
C HIS A 471 1.54 31.55 -60.87
N SER A 472 2.78 31.13 -61.13
CA SER A 472 3.77 32.01 -61.73
C SER A 472 3.56 31.93 -63.24
N ASP A 473 2.87 32.94 -63.78
CA ASP A 473 2.99 33.31 -65.19
C ASP A 473 4.43 33.80 -65.42
N ASP A 474 5.16 33.11 -66.30
CA ASP A 474 6.32 33.61 -67.03
C ASP A 474 6.33 32.98 -68.44
#